data_AF-B0XAE8-F1
#
_entry.id   AF-B0XAE8-F1
#
_cell.length_a   1.000
_cell.length_b   1.000
_cell.length_c   1.000
_cell.angle_alpha   90.00
_cell.angle_beta   90.00
_cell.angle_gamma   90.00
#
_symmetry.space_group_name_H-M   'P 1'
#
loop_
_entity.id
_entity.type
_entity.pdbx_description
1 polymer ?
#
loop_
_entity_poly.entity_id
_entity_poly.type
_entity_poly.pdbx_seq_one_letter_code
_entity_poly.pdbx_strand_id
1 'polypeptide(L)'
;MKIRTTNKVFKSHVIISLCWLAGSIIGFLPLFGWHEKPQIDTCLFTKVMDYDYLVFLYFATIITPALIMLGFYAHIYRVIVKQHESYIYLTRFTELDKYEEC
;
A
#
# COMPACT_ATOMS: atom_id res chain seq x y z
N MET A 1 -27.88 -17.85 5.28
CA MET A 1 -26.77 -17.17 4.58
C MET A 1 -26.95 -15.65 4.68
N LYS A 2 -26.47 -14.98 5.77
CA LYS A 2 -26.38 -13.51 5.84
C LYS A 2 -25.62 -12.95 7.07
N ILE A 3 -24.36 -13.33 7.36
CA ILE A 3 -23.63 -12.76 8.53
C ILE A 3 -22.11 -12.55 8.31
N ARG A 4 -21.64 -12.17 7.10
CA ARG A 4 -20.21 -11.82 6.90
C ARG A 4 -19.90 -10.71 5.88
N THR A 5 -20.83 -9.79 5.63
CA THR A 5 -20.60 -8.72 4.65
C THR A 5 -20.55 -7.34 5.31
N THR A 6 -21.38 -7.06 6.32
CA THR A 6 -21.50 -5.72 6.94
C THR A 6 -20.23 -5.25 7.66
N ASN A 7 -19.48 -6.17 8.32
CA ASN A 7 -18.25 -5.84 9.05
C ASN A 7 -17.03 -5.54 8.16
N LYS A 8 -16.96 -6.07 6.92
CA LYS A 8 -15.84 -5.80 6.01
C LYS A 8 -15.96 -4.42 5.34
N VAL A 9 -17.19 -4.05 4.97
CA VAL A 9 -17.47 -2.79 4.29
C VAL A 9 -17.26 -1.60 5.24
N PHE A 10 -17.63 -1.71 6.52
CA PHE A 10 -17.37 -0.66 7.50
C PHE A 10 -15.86 -0.40 7.69
N LYS A 11 -15.03 -1.45 7.64
CA LYS A 11 -13.57 -1.33 7.75
C LYS A 11 -12.91 -0.63 6.56
N SER A 12 -13.36 -0.88 5.33
CA SER A 12 -12.76 -0.22 4.15
C SER A 12 -13.08 1.27 4.10
N HIS A 13 -14.28 1.68 4.52
CA HIS A 13 -14.64 3.10 4.61
C HIS A 13 -13.78 3.85 5.64
N VAL A 14 -13.46 3.21 6.77
CA VAL A 14 -12.52 3.76 7.77
C VAL A 14 -11.13 3.96 7.16
N ILE A 15 -10.61 2.98 6.41
CA ILE A 15 -9.29 3.10 5.77
C ILE A 15 -9.29 4.23 4.73
N ILE A 16 -10.33 4.31 3.89
CA ILE A 16 -10.45 5.37 2.87
C ILE A 16 -10.52 6.74 3.52
N SER A 17 -11.32 6.90 4.58
CA SER A 17 -11.43 8.15 5.34
C SER A 17 -10.10 8.54 5.99
N LEU A 18 -9.38 7.58 6.59
CA LEU A 18 -8.05 7.81 7.16
C LEU A 18 -7.03 8.22 6.10
N CYS A 19 -7.02 7.57 4.93
CA CYS A 19 -6.15 7.95 3.81
C CYS A 19 -6.46 9.36 3.30
N TRP A 20 -7.74 9.73 3.23
CA TRP A 20 -8.17 11.07 2.85
C TRP A 20 -7.74 12.15 3.85
N LEU A 21 -7.93 11.87 5.14
CA LEU A 21 -7.51 12.79 6.21
C LEU A 21 -5.99 12.91 6.27
N ALA A 22 -5.26 11.80 6.18
CA ALA A 22 -3.80 11.80 6.14
C ALA A 22 -3.28 12.58 4.92
N GLY A 23 -3.83 12.33 3.72
CA GLY A 23 -3.47 13.06 2.51
C GLY A 23 -3.77 14.56 2.61
N SER A 24 -4.89 14.92 3.24
CA SER A 24 -5.25 16.32 3.48
C SER A 24 -4.30 16.96 4.50
N ILE A 25 -4.04 16.34 5.64
CA ILE A 25 -3.11 16.85 6.67
C ILE A 25 -1.72 17.04 6.08
N ILE A 26 -1.23 16.06 5.33
CA ILE A 26 0.06 16.12 4.67
C ILE A 26 0.06 17.27 3.64
N GLY A 27 -0.96 17.38 2.78
CA GLY A 27 -1.04 18.45 1.78
C GLY A 27 -1.23 19.86 2.34
N PHE A 28 -1.88 20.01 3.51
CA PHE A 28 -2.11 21.29 4.19
C PHE A 28 -1.03 21.65 5.22
N LEU A 29 -0.16 20.70 5.60
CA LEU A 29 1.01 20.94 6.46
C LEU A 29 1.89 22.13 6.04
N PRO A 30 2.18 22.36 4.75
CA PRO A 30 2.97 23.53 4.32
C PRO A 30 2.27 24.87 4.59
N LEU A 31 0.93 24.90 4.72
CA LEU A 31 0.20 26.10 5.12
C LEU A 31 0.23 26.35 6.64
N PHE A 32 0.57 25.34 7.46
CA PHE A 32 0.57 25.43 8.92
C PHE A 32 1.84 26.04 9.53
N GLY A 33 2.73 26.61 8.71
CA GLY A 33 3.54 27.74 9.18
C GLY A 33 5.04 27.49 9.43
N TRP A 34 5.67 26.47 8.84
CA TRP A 34 7.14 26.45 8.80
C TRP A 34 7.64 27.37 7.67
N HIS A 35 7.56 28.69 7.89
CA HIS A 35 8.00 29.69 6.91
C HIS A 35 9.25 30.44 7.40
N GLU A 36 10.27 30.52 6.55
CA GLU A 36 11.23 31.62 6.56
C GLU A 36 10.69 32.73 5.65
N LYS A 37 10.81 33.99 6.06
CA LYS A 37 10.19 35.14 5.37
C LYS A 37 10.80 35.30 3.97
N PRO A 38 10.02 35.21 2.88
CA PRO A 38 10.57 35.35 1.53
C PRO A 38 11.03 36.79 1.31
N GLN A 39 12.25 36.96 0.79
CA GLN A 39 12.81 38.28 0.46
C GLN A 39 12.42 38.79 -0.93
N ILE A 40 11.82 37.96 -1.80
CA ILE A 40 11.55 38.32 -3.21
C ILE A 40 10.29 37.62 -3.72
N ASP A 41 9.40 38.38 -4.36
CA ASP A 41 8.13 37.99 -4.99
C ASP A 41 8.31 37.10 -6.23
N THR A 42 8.87 35.90 -6.05
CA THR A 42 9.00 34.91 -7.14
C THR A 42 8.05 33.74 -6.89
N CYS A 43 7.13 33.52 -7.83
CA CYS A 43 6.16 32.43 -7.80
C CYS A 43 6.84 31.11 -8.22
N LEU A 44 7.81 30.66 -7.40
CA LEU A 44 8.57 29.44 -7.63
C LEU A 44 8.17 28.39 -6.60
N PHE A 45 7.79 27.19 -7.06
CA PHE A 45 7.32 26.10 -6.20
C PHE A 45 8.33 25.72 -5.10
N THR A 46 9.62 25.70 -5.41
CA THR A 46 10.72 25.43 -4.45
C THR A 46 11.02 26.58 -3.48
N LYS A 47 10.43 27.77 -3.69
CA LYS A 47 10.46 28.88 -2.72
C LYS A 47 9.30 28.83 -1.74
N VAL A 48 8.20 28.20 -2.12
CA VAL A 48 6.99 28.03 -1.30
C VAL A 48 7.00 26.68 -0.57
N MET A 49 7.68 25.67 -1.12
CA MET A 49 7.84 24.32 -0.55
C MET A 49 9.32 24.03 -0.29
N ASP A 50 9.67 23.81 0.98
CA ASP A 50 11.04 23.52 1.41
C ASP A 50 11.51 22.13 0.96
N TYR A 51 12.81 21.98 0.69
CA TYR A 51 13.41 20.69 0.32
C TYR A 51 13.34 19.69 1.47
N ASP A 52 13.48 20.11 2.73
CA ASP A 52 13.37 19.23 3.89
C ASP A 52 11.96 18.64 4.01
N TYR A 53 10.94 19.44 3.66
CA TYR A 53 9.56 18.99 3.61
C TYR A 53 9.32 17.97 2.48
N LEU A 54 9.87 18.21 1.29
CA LEU A 54 9.80 17.26 0.17
C LEU A 54 10.47 15.91 0.51
N VAL A 55 11.58 15.95 1.23
CA VAL A 55 12.27 14.73 1.70
C VAL A 55 11.41 13.98 2.72
N PHE A 56 10.81 14.69 3.69
CA PHE A 56 9.87 14.08 4.63
C PHE A 56 8.67 13.42 3.91
N LEU A 57 8.08 14.12 2.93
CA LEU A 57 7.02 13.57 2.09
C LEU A 57 7.46 12.30 1.36
N TYR A 58 8.65 12.31 0.79
CA TYR A 58 9.19 11.16 0.08
C TYR A 58 9.31 9.94 1.01
N PHE A 59 9.85 10.10 2.20
CA PHE A 59 9.95 9.00 3.16
C PHE A 59 8.59 8.52 3.67
N ALA A 60 7.69 9.45 4.03
CA ALA A 60 6.39 9.13 4.61
C ALA A 60 5.40 8.52 3.59
N THR A 61 5.37 9.02 2.36
CA THR A 61 4.34 8.66 1.37
C THR A 61 4.82 7.75 0.25
N ILE A 62 6.14 7.59 0.07
CA ILE A 62 6.69 6.74 -0.98
C ILE A 62 7.44 5.57 -0.35
N ILE A 63 8.46 5.85 0.46
CA ILE A 63 9.29 4.78 1.05
C ILE A 63 8.49 3.90 2.01
N THR A 64 7.74 4.50 2.93
CA THR A 64 6.95 3.77 3.92
C THR A 64 5.92 2.82 3.29
N PRO A 65 5.02 3.26 2.38
CA PRO A 65 4.10 2.35 1.72
C PRO A 65 4.81 1.35 0.81
N ALA A 66 5.92 1.71 0.14
CA ALA A 66 6.67 0.76 -0.67
C ALA A 66 7.21 -0.41 0.16
N LEU A 67 7.76 -0.15 1.35
CA LEU A 67 8.25 -1.21 2.26
C LEU A 67 7.10 -2.07 2.79
N ILE A 68 5.96 -1.46 3.13
CA ILE A 68 4.76 -2.18 3.57
C ILE A 68 4.25 -3.10 2.46
N MET A 69 4.14 -2.59 1.23
CA MET A 69 3.73 -3.37 0.06
C MET A 69 4.71 -4.52 -0.18
N LEU A 70 6.02 -4.27 -0.13
CA LEU A 70 7.04 -5.30 -0.29
C LEU A 70 6.90 -6.42 0.74
N GLY A 71 6.69 -6.08 2.01
CA GLY A 71 6.46 -7.06 3.08
C GLY A 71 5.23 -7.92 2.83
N PHE A 72 4.11 -7.30 2.45
CA PHE A 72 2.88 -8.02 2.10
C PHE A 72 3.05 -8.90 0.86
N TYR A 73 3.69 -8.39 -0.19
CA TYR A 73 3.96 -9.16 -1.40
C TYR A 73 4.88 -10.35 -1.13
N ALA A 74 5.93 -10.18 -0.33
CA ALA A 74 6.81 -11.28 0.07
C ALA A 74 6.05 -12.36 0.86
N HIS A 75 5.15 -11.95 1.77
CA HIS A 75 4.30 -12.89 2.50
C HIS A 75 3.35 -13.65 1.56
N ILE A 76 2.66 -12.96 0.66
CA ILE A 76 1.76 -13.56 -0.34
C ILE A 76 2.54 -14.55 -1.22
N TYR A 77 3.70 -14.14 -1.71
CA TYR A 77 4.55 -14.98 -2.55
C TYR A 77 4.97 -16.27 -1.85
N ARG A 78 5.38 -16.19 -0.58
CA ARG A 78 5.72 -17.37 0.23
C ARG A 78 4.55 -18.35 0.36
N VAL A 79 3.33 -17.84 0.58
CA VAL A 79 2.13 -18.68 0.66
C VAL A 79 1.83 -19.34 -0.68
N ILE A 80 1.91 -18.59 -1.78
CA ILE A 80 1.66 -19.09 -3.13
C ILE A 80 2.64 -20.20 -3.49
N VAL A 81 3.94 -20.01 -3.25
CA VAL A 81 4.97 -21.02 -3.55
C VAL A 81 4.70 -22.31 -2.75
N LYS A 82 4.31 -22.19 -1.48
CA LYS A 82 3.96 -23.36 -0.66
C LYS A 82 2.71 -24.09 -1.18
N GLN A 83 1.70 -23.37 -1.65
CA GLN A 83 0.48 -23.98 -2.22
C GLN A 83 0.71 -24.59 -3.61
N HIS A 84 1.63 -24.03 -4.38
CA HIS A 84 1.96 -24.49 -5.73
C HIS A 84 2.50 -25.92 -5.76
N GLU A 85 3.38 -26.27 -4.81
CA GLU A 85 3.92 -27.64 -4.68
C GLU A 85 2.79 -28.66 -4.48
N SER A 86 1.85 -28.40 -3.55
CA SER A 86 0.73 -29.31 -3.28
C SER A 86 -0.22 -29.47 -4.47
N TYR A 87 -0.44 -28.41 -5.25
CA TYR A 87 -1.23 -28.48 -6.49
C TYR A 87 -0.56 -29.38 -7.54
N ILE A 88 0.76 -29.29 -7.72
CA ILE A 88 1.50 -30.11 -8.69
C ILE A 88 1.41 -31.59 -8.34
N TYR A 89 1.56 -31.96 -7.06
CA TYR A 89 1.45 -33.38 -6.66
C TYR A 89 0.06 -33.96 -6.89
N LEU A 90 -1.00 -33.21 -6.57
CA LEU A 90 -2.38 -33.65 -6.83
C LEU A 90 -2.66 -33.78 -8.32
N THR A 91 -2.22 -32.82 -9.12
CA THR A 91 -2.34 -32.89 -10.59
C THR A 91 -1.61 -34.12 -11.12
N ARG A 92 -0.37 -34.36 -10.67
CA ARG A 92 0.40 -35.55 -11.07
C ARG A 92 -0.23 -36.86 -10.60
N PHE A 93 -0.82 -36.89 -9.40
CA PHE A 93 -1.54 -38.06 -8.88
C PHE A 93 -2.79 -38.37 -9.71
N THR A 94 -3.59 -37.34 -10.04
CA THR A 94 -4.75 -37.51 -10.93
C THR A 94 -4.39 -37.97 -12.35
N GLU A 95 -3.19 -37.63 -12.83
CA GLU A 95 -2.67 -38.16 -14.10
C GLU A 95 -2.21 -39.62 -13.98
N LEU A 96 -1.73 -40.06 -12.82
CA LEU A 96 -1.33 -41.45 -12.58
C LEU A 96 -2.55 -42.38 -12.41
N ASP A 97 -3.59 -41.97 -11.68
CA ASP A 97 -4.86 -42.71 -11.60
C ASP A 97 -5.45 -42.92 -13.01
N LYS A 98 -5.33 -41.92 -13.89
CA LYS A 98 -5.79 -42.04 -15.29
C LYS A 98 -5.01 -43.09 -16.09
N TYR A 99 -3.76 -43.35 -15.76
CA TYR A 99 -2.92 -44.34 -16.43
C TYR A 99 -3.13 -45.75 -15.86
N GLU A 100 -3.50 -45.88 -14.59
CA GLU A 100 -3.80 -47.16 -13.95
C GLU A 100 -5.17 -47.74 -14.38
N GLU A 101 -6.06 -46.88 -14.92
CA GLU A 101 -7.37 -47.29 -15.45
C GLU A 101 -7.35 -47.69 -16.95
N CYS A 102 -6.16 -47.97 -17.54
CA CYS A 102 -5.97 -48.43 -18.92
C CYS A 102 -5.53 -49.89 -19.04
#